data_AF-A0A920H8E1-F1
#
_entry.id   AF-A0A920H8E1-F1
#
_cell.length_a   1.000
_cell.length_b   1.000
_cell.length_c   1.000
_cell.angle_alpha   90.00
_cell.angle_beta   90.00
_cell.angle_gamma   90.00
#
_symmetry.space_group_name_H-M   'P 1'
#
loop_
_entity.id
_entity.type
_entity.pdbx_description
1 polymer ?
#
loop_
_entity_poly.entity_id
_entity_poly.type
_entity_poly.pdbx_seq_one_letter_code
_entity_poly.pdbx_strand_id
1 'polypeptide(L)'
;MNPDGIFLSNGPGDPAACKYAIESIKEFYKHNIPLFGICLGHQLMGIASGAETIKMSHGHHGANHPVIDLKTKRVFITSQNHGFVINEKSIPSSIEVTHKSLFDETIQGIKFKKKPFF
;
A
#
# COMPACT_ATOMS: atom_id res chain seq x y z
N MET A 1 -16.08 5.70 17.91
CA MET A 1 -16.47 4.56 17.05
C MET A 1 -15.88 3.28 17.64
N ASN A 2 -16.48 2.11 17.39
CA ASN A 2 -15.94 0.80 17.80
C ASN A 2 -16.00 -0.21 16.64
N PRO A 3 -15.20 -0.03 15.57
CA PRO A 3 -15.25 -0.91 14.40
C PRO A 3 -14.40 -2.16 14.61
N ASP A 4 -14.84 -3.28 14.04
CA ASP A 4 -14.06 -4.53 14.02
C ASP A 4 -12.89 -4.49 13.01
N GLY A 5 -12.95 -3.57 12.05
CA GLY A 5 -11.94 -3.38 11.02
C GLY A 5 -12.11 -2.05 10.31
N ILE A 6 -11.02 -1.53 9.75
CA ILE A 6 -11.01 -0.31 8.96
C ILE A 6 -10.49 -0.63 7.56
N PHE A 7 -11.27 -0.24 6.56
CA PHE A 7 -10.91 -0.42 5.16
C PHE A 7 -10.59 0.94 4.52
N LEU A 8 -9.46 1.00 3.81
CA LEU A 8 -9.04 2.18 3.07
C LEU A 8 -9.15 1.89 1.57
N SER A 9 -10.13 2.50 0.93
CA SER A 9 -10.43 2.26 -0.48
C SER A 9 -9.38 2.85 -1.42
N ASN A 10 -9.54 2.55 -2.71
CA ASN A 10 -8.85 3.24 -3.79
C ASN A 10 -9.34 4.70 -3.96
N GLY A 11 -8.61 5.47 -4.76
CA GLY A 11 -8.97 6.84 -5.13
C GLY A 11 -7.95 7.47 -6.10
N PRO A 12 -8.26 8.65 -6.66
CA PRO A 12 -7.37 9.37 -7.56
C PRO A 12 -6.35 10.24 -6.81
N GLY A 13 -5.32 10.70 -7.53
CA GLY A 13 -4.45 11.79 -7.08
C GLY A 13 -3.17 11.33 -6.37
N ASP A 14 -2.45 12.33 -5.84
CA ASP A 14 -1.21 12.13 -5.09
C ASP A 14 -1.53 11.78 -3.62
N PRO A 15 -1.17 10.58 -3.12
CA PRO A 15 -1.42 10.19 -1.73
C PRO A 15 -0.76 11.12 -0.71
N ALA A 16 0.39 11.73 -1.04
CA ALA A 16 1.09 12.64 -0.12
C ALA A 16 0.33 13.95 0.13
N ALA A 17 -0.60 14.32 -0.75
CA ALA A 17 -1.46 15.49 -0.56
C ALA A 17 -2.62 15.23 0.43
N CYS A 18 -2.96 13.97 0.71
CA CYS A 18 -4.09 13.57 1.56
C CYS A 18 -3.76 13.66 3.07
N LYS A 19 -3.28 14.82 3.54
CA LYS A 19 -2.81 15.02 4.92
C LYS A 19 -3.81 14.57 6.00
N TYR A 20 -5.09 14.88 5.82
CA TYR A 20 -6.13 14.49 6.78
C TYR A 20 -6.27 12.96 6.92
N ALA A 21 -6.15 12.23 5.81
CA ALA A 21 -6.26 10.78 5.80
C ALA A 21 -5.03 10.15 6.45
N ILE A 22 -3.84 10.68 6.14
CA ILE A 22 -2.57 10.25 6.76
C ILE A 22 -2.63 10.40 8.28
N GLU A 23 -3.08 11.55 8.79
CA GLU A 23 -3.20 11.78 10.23
C GLU A 23 -4.27 10.88 10.89
N SER A 24 -5.39 10.64 10.19
CA SER A 24 -6.42 9.71 10.69
C SER A 24 -5.90 8.27 10.80
N ILE A 25 -5.13 7.81 9.80
CA ILE A 25 -4.55 6.46 9.80
C ILE A 25 -3.52 6.30 10.93
N LYS A 26 -2.70 7.33 11.18
CA LYS A 26 -1.78 7.34 12.33
C LYS A 26 -2.52 7.19 13.66
N GLU A 27 -3.69 7.81 13.79
CA GLU A 27 -4.54 7.60 14.97
C GLU A 27 -5.06 6.16 15.03
N PHE A 28 -5.56 5.61 13.92
CA PHE A 28 -6.05 4.23 13.88
C PHE A 28 -4.99 3.19 14.26
N TYR A 29 -3.72 3.42 13.90
CA TYR A 29 -2.62 2.54 14.29
C TYR A 29 -2.44 2.38 15.80
N LYS A 30 -2.88 3.37 16.60
CA LYS A 30 -2.82 3.30 18.07
C LYS A 30 -3.82 2.30 18.65
N HIS A 31 -4.93 2.06 17.97
CA HIS A 31 -6.03 1.22 18.46
C HIS A 31 -5.89 -0.26 18.08
N ASN A 32 -4.89 -0.62 17.27
CA ASN A 32 -4.60 -2.01 16.88
C ASN A 32 -5.76 -2.77 16.21
N ILE A 33 -6.72 -2.02 15.65
CA ILE A 33 -7.86 -2.54 14.88
C ILE A 33 -7.33 -2.99 13.51
N PRO A 34 -7.72 -4.15 12.97
CA PRO A 34 -7.31 -4.58 11.63
C PRO A 34 -7.52 -3.49 10.57
N LEU A 35 -6.49 -3.24 9.75
CA LEU A 35 -6.54 -2.30 8.63
C LEU A 35 -6.22 -3.00 7.32
N PHE A 36 -7.04 -2.72 6.30
CA PHE A 36 -6.80 -3.20 4.94
C PHE A 36 -6.87 -2.05 3.94
N GLY A 37 -5.79 -1.83 3.18
CA GLY A 37 -5.68 -0.77 2.19
C GLY A 37 -5.58 -1.26 0.75
N ILE A 38 -6.35 -0.66 -0.17
CA ILE A 38 -6.29 -0.96 -1.61
C ILE A 38 -5.88 0.29 -2.39
N CYS A 39 -4.90 0.14 -3.30
CA CYS A 39 -4.40 1.19 -4.19
C CYS A 39 -3.99 2.46 -3.42
N LEU A 40 -4.83 3.51 -3.41
CA LEU A 40 -4.61 4.71 -2.62
C LEU A 40 -4.51 4.40 -1.12
N GLY A 41 -5.39 3.54 -0.59
CA GLY A 41 -5.34 3.11 0.81
C GLY A 41 -4.02 2.45 1.17
N HIS A 42 -3.50 1.59 0.30
CA HIS A 42 -2.18 0.95 0.44
C HIS A 42 -1.06 1.99 0.54
N GLN A 43 -1.07 3.00 -0.34
CA GLN A 43 -0.07 4.08 -0.32
C GLN A 43 -0.16 4.92 0.95
N LEU A 44 -1.37 5.30 1.36
CA LEU A 44 -1.60 6.08 2.58
C LEU A 44 -1.13 5.34 3.83
N MET A 45 -1.29 4.01 3.89
CA MET A 45 -0.77 3.20 4.99
C MET A 45 0.76 3.23 5.08
N GLY A 46 1.43 3.16 3.92
CA GLY A 46 2.87 3.36 3.81
C GLY A 46 3.30 4.73 4.34
N ILE A 47 2.69 5.80 3.83
CA ILE A 47 3.02 7.18 4.22
C ILE A 47 2.77 7.44 5.70
N ALA A 48 1.63 6.98 6.24
CA ALA A 48 1.31 7.10 7.66
C ALA A 48 2.35 6.40 8.57
N SER A 49 3.14 5.49 8.02
CA SER A 49 4.20 4.76 8.72
C SER A 49 5.60 5.32 8.51
N GLY A 50 5.73 6.38 7.72
CA GLY A 50 7.01 7.03 7.41
C GLY A 50 7.65 6.58 6.09
N ALA A 51 6.95 5.82 5.24
CA ALA A 51 7.40 5.62 3.87
C ALA A 51 7.09 6.84 2.99
N GLU A 52 7.76 6.91 1.85
CA GLU A 52 7.52 7.90 0.81
C GLU A 52 6.82 7.26 -0.38
N THR A 53 6.14 8.08 -1.18
CA THR A 53 5.59 7.68 -2.48
C THR A 53 6.27 8.46 -3.60
N ILE A 54 6.44 7.81 -4.74
CA ILE A 54 6.99 8.41 -5.95
C ILE A 54 5.96 8.35 -7.07
N LYS A 55 5.93 9.41 -7.89
CA LYS A 55 5.15 9.43 -9.13
C LYS A 55 5.87 8.60 -10.19
N MET A 56 5.13 7.69 -10.82
CA MET A 56 5.64 6.85 -11.89
C MET A 56 5.69 7.62 -13.22
N SER A 57 6.53 7.18 -14.15
CA SER A 57 6.63 7.77 -15.48
C SER A 57 5.36 7.55 -16.32
N HIS A 58 4.84 6.32 -16.33
CA HIS A 58 3.65 5.92 -17.11
C HIS A 58 2.53 5.30 -16.26
N GLY A 59 2.82 4.96 -14.99
CA GLY A 59 1.88 4.27 -14.10
C GLY A 59 1.53 2.86 -14.57
N HIS A 60 0.65 2.19 -13.83
CA HIS A 60 0.07 0.90 -14.21
C HIS A 60 -1.44 1.05 -14.43
N HIS A 61 -1.88 0.78 -15.66
CA HIS A 61 -3.27 0.93 -16.10
C HIS A 61 -3.63 -0.24 -17.01
N GLY A 62 -4.21 -1.31 -16.46
CA GLY A 62 -4.51 -2.52 -17.22
C GLY A 62 -4.98 -3.69 -16.36
N ALA A 63 -5.49 -4.74 -17.02
CA ALA A 63 -6.06 -5.92 -16.37
C ALA A 63 -5.22 -7.20 -16.55
N ASN A 64 -3.96 -7.05 -16.97
CA ASN A 64 -3.04 -8.15 -17.28
C ASN A 64 -1.73 -8.08 -16.48
N HIS A 65 -1.69 -7.31 -15.40
CA HIS A 65 -0.44 -6.99 -14.70
C HIS A 65 0.01 -8.14 -13.79
N PRO A 66 1.19 -8.76 -14.03
CA PRO A 66 1.67 -9.88 -13.24
C PRO A 66 2.29 -9.41 -11.91
N VAL A 67 1.78 -9.92 -10.80
CA VAL A 67 2.25 -9.63 -9.44
C VAL A 67 2.67 -10.91 -8.75
N ILE A 68 3.88 -10.95 -8.23
CA ILE A 68 4.40 -12.09 -7.47
C ILE A 68 4.20 -11.88 -5.96
N ASP A 69 3.66 -12.88 -5.28
CA ASP A 69 3.77 -13.03 -3.83
C ASP A 69 5.18 -13.51 -3.49
N LEU A 70 5.95 -12.67 -2.78
CA LEU A 70 7.35 -12.93 -2.49
C LEU A 70 7.55 -14.12 -1.57
N LYS A 71 6.56 -14.45 -0.73
CA LYS A 71 6.62 -15.57 0.22
C LYS A 71 6.34 -16.90 -0.47
N THR A 72 5.25 -16.96 -1.24
CA THR A 72 4.80 -18.23 -1.86
C THR A 72 5.36 -18.45 -3.25
N LYS A 73 5.93 -17.42 -3.88
CA LYS A 73 6.34 -17.37 -5.30
C LYS A 73 5.19 -17.58 -6.27
N ARG A 74 3.94 -17.51 -5.81
CA ARG A 74 2.76 -17.53 -6.67
C ARG A 74 2.65 -16.22 -7.43
N VAL A 75 2.29 -16.31 -8.70
CA VAL A 75 2.02 -15.15 -9.56
C VAL A 75 0.50 -15.00 -9.74
N PHE A 76 0.04 -13.76 -9.65
CA PHE A 76 -1.34 -13.37 -9.89
C PHE A 76 -1.38 -12.41 -11.08
N ILE A 77 -2.38 -12.57 -11.95
CA ILE A 77 -2.72 -11.55 -12.94
C ILE A 77 -3.72 -10.60 -12.30
N THR A 78 -3.39 -9.31 -12.28
CA THR A 78 -4.09 -8.29 -11.50
C THR A 78 -4.57 -7.13 -12.36
N SER A 79 -5.62 -6.46 -11.88
CA SER A 79 -6.06 -5.18 -12.41
C SER A 79 -5.37 -4.04 -11.66
N GLN A 80 -4.71 -3.16 -12.39
CA GLN A 80 -3.94 -2.04 -11.87
C GLN A 80 -4.46 -0.73 -12.46
N ASN A 81 -4.55 0.28 -11.61
CA ASN A 81 -4.92 1.65 -11.99
C ASN A 81 -4.30 2.62 -10.99
N HIS A 82 -2.99 2.84 -11.09
CA HIS A 82 -2.25 3.74 -10.21
C HIS A 82 -1.06 4.42 -10.92
N GLY A 83 -0.86 5.70 -10.61
CA GLY A 83 0.28 6.51 -11.11
C GLY A 83 1.36 6.76 -10.05
N PHE A 84 1.18 6.26 -8.84
CA PHE A 84 2.12 6.40 -7.72
C PHE A 84 2.43 5.03 -7.13
N VAL A 85 3.62 4.89 -6.54
CA VAL A 85 4.05 3.68 -5.82
C VAL A 85 4.79 4.07 -4.55
N ILE A 86 4.81 3.16 -3.57
CA ILE A 86 5.66 3.30 -2.39
C ILE A 86 7.13 3.16 -2.84
N ASN A 87 7.99 4.06 -2.37
CA ASN A 87 9.42 4.02 -2.62
C ASN A 87 10.07 2.95 -1.72
N GLU A 88 10.55 1.86 -2.32
CA GLU A 88 11.17 0.74 -1.59
C GLU A 88 12.30 1.18 -0.65
N LYS A 89 13.08 2.19 -1.05
CA LYS A 89 14.20 2.72 -0.25
C LYS A 89 13.76 3.42 1.04
N SER A 90 12.50 3.85 1.10
CA SER A 90 11.93 4.57 2.25
C SER A 90 11.17 3.65 3.21
N ILE A 91 11.07 2.35 2.92
CA ILE A 91 10.26 1.43 3.73
C ILE A 91 10.84 1.30 5.14
N PRO A 92 10.05 1.61 6.19
CA PRO A 92 10.44 1.38 7.57
C PRO A 92 10.64 -0.11 7.87
N SER A 93 11.55 -0.43 8.78
CA SER A 93 11.85 -1.81 9.19
C SER A 93 10.68 -2.57 9.82
N SER A 94 9.63 -1.86 10.25
CA SER A 94 8.37 -2.43 10.78
C SER A 94 7.47 -3.04 9.70
N ILE A 95 7.73 -2.72 8.43
CA ILE A 95 6.96 -3.18 7.27
C ILE A 95 7.77 -4.24 6.50
N GLU A 96 7.06 -5.21 5.95
CA GLU A 96 7.55 -6.22 5.03
C GLU A 96 6.88 -6.02 3.67
N VAL A 97 7.66 -6.07 2.59
CA VAL A 97 7.12 -6.11 1.23
C VAL A 97 6.59 -7.52 0.98
N THR A 98 5.32 -7.63 0.62
CA THR A 98 4.68 -8.93 0.37
C THR A 98 4.55 -9.24 -1.11
N HIS A 99 4.38 -8.22 -1.95
CA HIS A 99 4.15 -8.39 -3.38
C HIS A 99 4.96 -7.40 -4.21
N LYS A 100 5.42 -7.85 -5.37
CA LYS A 100 6.09 -7.01 -6.37
C LYS A 100 5.51 -7.22 -7.77
N SER A 101 5.55 -6.17 -8.56
CA SER A 101 5.30 -6.21 -10.00
C SER A 101 6.42 -7.00 -10.69
N LEU A 102 6.07 -7.95 -11.54
CA LEU A 102 7.04 -8.64 -12.41
C LEU A 102 7.38 -7.85 -13.68
N PHE A 103 6.70 -6.74 -13.96
CA PHE A 103 7.06 -5.87 -15.08
C PHE A 103 8.20 -4.92 -14.74
N ASP A 104 8.28 -4.44 -13.50
CA ASP A 104 9.17 -3.33 -13.15
C ASP A 104 9.65 -3.34 -11.69
N GLU A 105 9.45 -4.45 -10.96
CA GLU A 105 9.89 -4.65 -9.56
C GLU A 105 9.29 -3.67 -8.53
N THR A 106 8.31 -2.85 -8.92
CA THR A 106 7.65 -1.93 -8.00
C THR A 106 6.81 -2.68 -6.96
N ILE A 107 6.66 -2.08 -5.77
CA ILE A 107 5.90 -2.66 -4.67
C ILE A 107 4.41 -2.70 -5.00
N GLN A 108 3.80 -3.86 -4.77
CA GLN A 108 2.38 -4.14 -5.03
C GLN A 108 1.64 -4.59 -3.77
N GLY A 109 2.35 -4.74 -2.66
CA GLY A 109 1.76 -5.14 -1.38
C GLY A 109 2.77 -5.01 -0.26
N ILE A 110 2.27 -4.58 0.91
CA ILE A 110 3.04 -4.49 2.14
C ILE A 110 2.26 -5.16 3.27
N LYS A 111 2.95 -5.50 4.35
CA LYS A 111 2.33 -5.97 5.60
C LYS A 111 3.15 -5.50 6.78
N PHE A 112 2.48 -5.17 7.87
CA PHE A 112 3.16 -4.79 9.10
C PHE A 112 3.54 -6.04 9.89
N LYS A 113 4.80 -6.14 10.32
CA LYS A 113 5.35 -7.37 10.92
C LYS A 113 4.67 -7.78 12.23
N LYS A 114 4.22 -6.81 13.02
CA LYS A 114 3.67 -7.02 14.38
C LYS A 114 2.24 -6.52 14.55
N LYS A 115 1.61 -6.04 13.47
CA LYS A 115 0.30 -5.37 13.52
C LYS A 115 -0.62 -5.96 12.44
N PRO A 116 -1.94 -6.01 12.65
CA PRO A 116 -2.90 -6.60 11.71
C PRO A 116 -3.21 -5.65 10.54
N PHE A 117 -2.19 -5.06 9.92
CA PHE A 117 -2.31 -4.04 8.89
C PHE A 117 -1.64 -4.53 7.60
N PHE A 118 -2.32 -4.40 6.45
CA PHE A 118 -1.78 -4.72 5.13
C PHE A 118 -2.44 -3.91 4.01
#